data_AF-A0A970F8N6-F1
#
_entry.id   AF-A0A970F8N6-F1
#
_cell.length_a   1.000
_cell.length_b   1.000
_cell.length_c   1.000
_cell.angle_alpha   90.00
_cell.angle_beta   90.00
_cell.angle_gamma   90.00
#
_symmetry.space_group_name_H-M   'P 1'
#
loop_
_entity.id
_entity.type
_entity.pdbx_description
1 polymer ?
#
loop_
_entity_poly.entity_id
_entity_poly.type
_entity_poly.pdbx_seq_one_letter_code
_entity_poly.pdbx_strand_id
1 'polypeptide(L)'
;EGERLLKQYQTRKKEEYYFTTDEILKYDGGSFIPSASMMYRKEALAGLPDYYHKTTIYNDAPLTIYLSTVGKVYYDPTPMSVYRIFSKGSWSEKVEEKAQYLYDAGIDMLNLVDATTNYQYSESIAYRKNVMLKDLYERQKNVKKLYQVLMEKTEFTNSISFPKKVYLLIRAKLPITERHRYLILHPKTIVAKFVRKVRK
;
A
#
# COMPACT_ATOMS: atom_id res chain seq x y z
N GLU A 1 3.49 3.28 5.26
CA GLU A 1 2.22 3.98 4.98
C GLU A 1 1.21 3.78 6.12
N GLY A 2 1.07 2.57 6.66
CA GLY A 2 0.22 2.26 7.83
C GLY A 2 0.47 3.10 9.11
N GLU A 3 1.72 3.39 9.48
CA GLU A 3 2.00 4.25 10.66
C GLU A 3 1.55 5.71 10.48
N ARG A 4 1.59 6.23 9.25
CA ARG A 4 1.12 7.60 8.94
C ARG A 4 -0.40 7.69 9.11
N LEU A 5 -1.09 6.58 8.82
CA LEU A 5 -2.53 6.45 8.93
C LEU A 5 -2.97 6.22 10.38
N LEU A 6 -2.31 5.34 11.15
CA LEU A 6 -2.53 5.21 12.60
C LEU A 6 -2.41 6.56 13.34
N LYS A 7 -1.44 7.39 12.97
CA LYS A 7 -1.31 8.76 13.49
C LYS A 7 -2.45 9.70 13.06
N GLN A 8 -3.00 9.55 11.85
CA GLN A 8 -4.23 10.25 11.45
C GLN A 8 -5.47 9.73 12.20
N TYR A 9 -5.52 8.46 12.58
CA TYR A 9 -6.67 7.85 13.25
C TYR A 9 -6.76 8.13 14.75
N GLN A 10 -5.62 8.27 15.44
CA GLN A 10 -5.60 8.77 16.81
C GLN A 10 -6.25 10.16 16.95
N THR A 11 -6.44 10.88 15.83
CA THR A 11 -7.04 12.22 15.80
C THR A 11 -8.48 12.27 15.27
N ARG A 12 -9.09 11.14 14.84
CA ARG A 12 -10.47 11.12 14.31
C ARG A 12 -11.53 11.16 15.41
N LYS A 13 -12.71 11.73 15.11
CA LYS A 13 -13.85 11.79 16.06
C LYS A 13 -14.56 10.43 16.14
N LYS A 14 -15.27 10.19 17.25
CA LYS A 14 -15.89 8.91 17.65
C LYS A 14 -16.87 8.28 16.61
N GLU A 15 -17.33 9.05 15.63
CA GLU A 15 -18.24 8.63 14.56
C GLU A 15 -17.50 8.17 13.28
N GLU A 16 -16.20 8.42 13.15
CA GLU A 16 -15.40 8.16 11.94
C GLU A 16 -14.59 6.84 11.99
N TYR A 17 -15.01 5.89 12.82
CA TYR A 17 -14.37 4.58 13.00
C TYR A 17 -14.81 3.51 12.00
N TYR A 18 -15.73 3.85 11.10
CA TYR A 18 -16.14 2.92 10.05
C TYR A 18 -15.25 3.06 8.82
N PHE A 19 -14.80 1.94 8.29
CA PHE A 19 -14.07 1.85 7.04
C PHE A 19 -14.98 1.39 5.91
N THR A 20 -14.87 2.07 4.77
CA THR A 20 -15.44 1.61 3.51
C THR A 20 -14.55 0.53 2.86
N THR A 21 -15.13 -0.25 1.96
CA THR A 21 -14.38 -1.23 1.17
C THR A 21 -13.30 -0.57 0.31
N ASP A 22 -13.61 0.58 -0.29
CA ASP A 22 -12.65 1.37 -1.06
C ASP A 22 -11.44 1.81 -0.23
N GLU A 23 -11.68 2.29 0.99
CA GLU A 23 -10.62 2.59 1.95
C GLU A 23 -9.77 1.35 2.23
N ILE A 24 -10.38 0.21 2.57
CA ILE A 24 -9.65 -1.03 2.87
C ILE A 24 -8.81 -1.51 1.68
N LEU A 25 -9.33 -1.40 0.45
CA LEU A 25 -8.61 -1.77 -0.77
C LEU A 25 -7.42 -0.84 -1.02
N LYS A 26 -7.63 0.47 -0.89
CA LYS A 26 -6.57 1.47 -1.07
C LYS A 26 -5.51 1.36 0.04
N TYR A 27 -5.90 1.03 1.27
CA TYR A 27 -5.03 0.93 2.44
C TYR A 27 -4.41 -0.45 2.58
N ASP A 28 -3.16 -0.56 2.16
CA ASP A 28 -2.35 -1.77 2.23
C ASP A 28 -2.99 -3.03 1.58
N GLY A 29 -4.07 -2.88 0.82
CA GLY A 29 -4.82 -4.00 0.25
C GLY A 29 -5.45 -4.90 1.32
N GLY A 30 -5.89 -4.31 2.44
CA GLY A 30 -6.47 -5.06 3.56
C GLY A 30 -5.48 -5.70 4.52
N SER A 31 -4.16 -5.59 4.28
CA SER A 31 -3.12 -6.20 5.12
C SER A 31 -2.80 -5.42 6.41
N PHE A 32 -3.30 -4.19 6.57
CA PHE A 32 -3.01 -3.37 7.75
C PHE A 32 -3.80 -3.78 9.00
N ILE A 33 -4.84 -4.61 8.84
CA ILE A 33 -5.67 -5.13 9.94
C ILE A 33 -5.16 -6.52 10.28
N PRO A 34 -4.49 -6.73 11.43
CA PRO A 34 -3.98 -8.04 11.80
C PRO A 34 -5.12 -8.97 12.21
N SER A 35 -5.08 -10.23 11.77
CA SER A 35 -6.09 -11.25 12.12
C SER A 35 -6.33 -11.36 13.63
N ALA A 36 -5.29 -11.18 14.45
CA ALA A 36 -5.37 -11.26 15.91
C ALA A 36 -6.26 -10.18 16.56
N SER A 37 -6.64 -9.13 15.83
CA SER A 37 -7.56 -8.09 16.29
C SER A 37 -8.90 -8.09 15.55
N MET A 38 -9.16 -9.07 14.69
CA MET A 38 -10.41 -9.15 13.93
C MET A 38 -11.50 -9.87 14.71
N MET A 39 -12.68 -9.27 14.79
CA MET A 39 -13.90 -9.92 15.27
C MET A 39 -14.98 -9.77 14.20
N TYR A 40 -15.63 -10.87 13.84
CA TYR A 40 -16.69 -10.89 12.83
C TYR A 40 -17.69 -12.00 13.14
N ARG A 41 -18.90 -11.85 12.60
CA ARG A 41 -19.99 -12.83 12.76
C ARG A 41 -19.67 -14.11 12.00
N LYS A 42 -19.99 -15.27 12.59
CA LYS A 42 -19.74 -16.57 11.95
C LYS A 42 -20.46 -16.68 10.62
N GLU A 43 -21.65 -16.13 10.52
CA GLU A 43 -22.49 -16.16 9.32
C GLU A 43 -21.84 -15.44 8.14
N ALA A 44 -20.97 -14.47 8.40
CA ALA A 44 -20.22 -13.79 7.34
C ALA A 44 -19.30 -14.77 6.57
N LEU A 45 -18.87 -15.88 7.18
CA LEU A 45 -18.03 -16.88 6.53
C LEU A 45 -18.79 -17.84 5.62
N ALA A 46 -20.12 -17.88 5.68
CA ALA A 46 -20.93 -18.84 4.92
C ALA A 46 -20.87 -18.62 3.39
N GLY A 47 -20.42 -17.45 2.95
CA GLY A 47 -20.31 -17.06 1.54
C GLY A 47 -18.89 -16.78 1.08
N LEU A 48 -17.87 -17.37 1.71
CA LEU A 48 -16.48 -17.13 1.33
C LEU A 48 -16.26 -17.43 -0.17
N PRO A 49 -15.74 -16.47 -0.93
CA PRO A 49 -15.54 -16.64 -2.37
C PRO A 49 -14.33 -17.51 -2.64
N ASP A 50 -14.34 -18.20 -3.78
CA ASP A 50 -13.25 -19.08 -4.23
C ASP A 50 -11.87 -18.44 -4.18
N TYR A 51 -11.77 -17.12 -4.41
CA TYR A 51 -10.49 -16.44 -4.37
C TYR A 51 -9.83 -16.53 -3.00
N TYR A 52 -10.59 -16.54 -1.90
CA TYR A 52 -10.05 -16.67 -0.55
C TYR A 52 -9.19 -17.94 -0.40
N HIS A 53 -9.66 -19.04 -0.97
CA HIS A 53 -8.94 -20.32 -0.95
C HIS A 53 -7.78 -20.36 -1.93
N LYS A 54 -7.84 -19.61 -3.04
CA LYS A 54 -6.81 -19.56 -4.08
C LYS A 54 -5.68 -18.58 -3.76
N THR A 55 -5.90 -17.61 -2.87
CA THR A 55 -4.96 -16.51 -2.58
C THR A 55 -4.38 -16.58 -1.17
N THR A 56 -4.33 -17.76 -0.55
CA THR A 56 -3.90 -17.97 0.85
C THR A 56 -2.48 -17.48 1.15
N ILE A 57 -1.68 -17.28 0.09
CA ILE A 57 -0.31 -16.73 0.14
C ILE A 57 -0.30 -15.27 0.63
N TYR A 58 -1.42 -14.56 0.49
CA TYR A 58 -1.57 -13.15 0.85
C TYR A 58 -2.13 -12.92 2.27
N ASN A 59 -2.01 -13.94 3.15
CA ASN A 59 -2.30 -13.86 4.58
C ASN A 59 -3.73 -13.36 4.90
N ASP A 60 -3.85 -12.32 5.74
CA ASP A 60 -5.11 -11.80 6.30
C ASP A 60 -5.93 -10.95 5.31
N ALA A 61 -5.28 -10.41 4.28
CA ALA A 61 -5.87 -9.42 3.38
C ALA A 61 -7.11 -9.90 2.61
N PRO A 62 -7.14 -11.12 2.01
CA PRO A 62 -8.31 -11.63 1.32
C PRO A 62 -9.55 -11.70 2.23
N LEU A 63 -9.36 -12.07 3.51
CA LEU A 63 -10.44 -12.12 4.49
C LEU A 63 -10.94 -10.72 4.83
N THR A 64 -10.02 -9.78 5.10
CA THR A 64 -10.35 -8.40 5.42
C THR A 64 -11.13 -7.72 4.29
N ILE A 65 -10.70 -7.91 3.05
CA ILE A 65 -11.40 -7.38 1.87
C ILE A 65 -12.77 -8.03 1.73
N TYR A 66 -12.87 -9.35 1.84
CA TYR A 66 -14.16 -10.03 1.74
C TYR A 66 -15.14 -9.52 2.81
N LEU A 67 -14.73 -9.48 4.07
CA LEU A 67 -15.59 -9.03 5.17
C LEU A 67 -16.07 -7.58 5.01
N SER A 68 -15.29 -6.71 4.36
CA SER A 68 -15.73 -5.34 4.06
C SER A 68 -16.73 -5.28 2.91
N THR A 69 -16.69 -6.21 1.96
CA THR A 69 -17.69 -6.27 0.88
C THR A 69 -19.06 -6.73 1.36
N VAL A 70 -19.13 -7.54 2.41
CA VAL A 70 -20.39 -8.13 2.91
C VAL A 70 -20.91 -7.48 4.20
N GLY A 71 -20.20 -6.50 4.75
CA GLY A 71 -20.54 -5.89 6.03
C GLY A 71 -19.87 -4.56 6.30
N LYS A 72 -20.25 -3.94 7.42
CA LYS A 72 -19.61 -2.70 7.89
C LYS A 72 -18.37 -3.04 8.71
N VAL A 73 -17.27 -2.35 8.45
CA VAL A 73 -16.02 -2.53 9.22
C VAL A 73 -15.87 -1.40 10.22
N TYR A 74 -15.76 -1.74 11.51
CA TYR A 74 -15.60 -0.79 12.61
C TYR A 74 -14.22 -0.96 13.25
N TYR A 75 -13.56 0.15 13.54
CA TYR A 75 -12.31 0.20 14.29
C TYR A 75 -12.55 0.50 15.77
N ASP A 76 -12.11 -0.42 16.61
CA ASP A 76 -12.02 -0.20 18.04
C ASP A 76 -10.59 0.28 18.38
N PRO A 77 -10.42 1.49 18.94
CA PRO A 77 -9.10 2.00 19.33
C PRO A 77 -8.52 1.30 20.57
N THR A 78 -9.27 0.41 21.23
CA THR A 78 -8.80 -0.35 22.40
C THR A 78 -7.67 -1.30 22.00
N PRO A 79 -6.56 -1.37 22.77
CA PRO A 79 -5.52 -2.36 22.50
C PRO A 79 -6.06 -3.79 22.65
N MET A 80 -6.24 -4.50 21.54
CA MET A 80 -6.80 -5.87 21.51
C MET A 80 -5.73 -6.97 21.48
N SER A 81 -4.53 -6.68 20.96
CA SER A 81 -3.45 -7.66 20.85
C SER A 81 -2.07 -6.99 20.85
N VAL A 82 -1.02 -7.75 21.19
CA VAL A 82 0.38 -7.32 21.10
C VAL A 82 1.08 -8.17 20.05
N TYR A 83 1.56 -7.53 18.99
CA TYR A 83 2.22 -8.19 17.87
C TYR A 83 3.74 -8.27 18.09
N ARG A 84 4.34 -9.45 17.88
CA ARG A 84 5.80 -9.62 17.94
C ARG A 84 6.43 -9.35 16.58
N ILE A 85 7.31 -8.35 16.53
CA ILE A 85 8.11 -8.01 15.36
C ILE A 85 9.51 -8.64 15.46
N PHE A 86 10.13 -8.93 14.32
CA PHE A 86 11.50 -9.44 14.21
C PHE A 86 11.79 -10.82 14.83
N SER A 87 10.79 -11.70 14.90
CA SER A 87 11.07 -13.10 15.23
C SER A 87 11.81 -13.79 14.07
N LYS A 88 12.88 -14.51 14.40
CA LYS A 88 13.63 -15.34 13.44
C LYS A 88 12.68 -16.36 12.80
N GLY A 89 12.72 -16.47 11.48
CA GLY A 89 11.83 -17.31 10.68
C GLY A 89 10.48 -16.67 10.36
N SER A 90 10.25 -15.41 10.74
CA SER A 90 9.01 -14.69 10.42
C SER A 90 8.82 -14.53 8.91
N TRP A 91 7.55 -14.38 8.50
CA TRP A 91 7.20 -14.13 7.10
C TRP A 91 7.97 -12.94 6.53
N SER A 92 8.08 -11.85 7.30
CA SER A 92 8.75 -10.61 6.91
C SER A 92 10.24 -10.79 6.59
N GLU A 93 10.94 -11.74 7.21
CA GLU A 93 12.34 -12.06 6.93
C GLU A 93 12.51 -12.68 5.54
N LYS A 94 11.48 -13.39 5.05
CA LYS A 94 11.51 -14.14 3.78
C LYS A 94 10.95 -13.35 2.58
N VAL A 95 10.44 -12.13 2.82
CA VAL A 95 9.80 -11.31 1.77
C VAL A 95 10.81 -10.83 0.73
N GLU A 96 12.05 -10.54 1.12
CA GLU A 96 13.06 -9.93 0.22
C GLU A 96 13.36 -10.87 -0.98
N GLU A 97 13.53 -12.16 -0.73
CA GLU A 97 13.85 -13.17 -1.76
C GLU A 97 12.64 -13.52 -2.65
N LYS A 98 11.41 -13.32 -2.14
CA LYS A 98 10.16 -13.69 -2.82
C LYS A 98 9.31 -12.50 -3.22
N ALA A 99 9.88 -11.30 -3.24
CA ALA A 99 9.12 -10.07 -3.46
C ALA A 99 8.29 -10.15 -4.75
N GLN A 100 8.90 -10.42 -5.91
CA GLN A 100 8.17 -10.50 -7.19
C GLN A 100 6.94 -11.42 -7.10
N TYR A 101 7.15 -12.65 -6.59
CA TYR A 101 6.08 -13.63 -6.41
C TYR A 101 4.94 -13.14 -5.51
N LEU A 102 5.26 -12.52 -4.38
CA LEU A 102 4.26 -11.99 -3.45
C LEU A 102 3.45 -10.85 -4.06
N TYR A 103 4.11 -9.96 -4.81
CA TYR A 103 3.44 -8.86 -5.49
C TYR A 103 2.54 -9.37 -6.62
N ASP A 104 2.98 -10.34 -7.41
CA ASP A 104 2.18 -10.96 -8.47
C ASP A 104 0.94 -11.66 -7.87
N ALA A 105 1.12 -12.47 -6.82
CA ALA A 105 0.01 -13.13 -6.13
C ALA A 105 -1.00 -12.13 -5.55
N GLY A 106 -0.53 -10.99 -5.05
CA GLY A 106 -1.42 -9.93 -4.56
C GLY A 106 -2.17 -9.20 -5.67
N ILE A 107 -1.54 -8.97 -6.83
CA ILE A 107 -2.22 -8.40 -8.00
C ILE A 107 -3.29 -9.36 -8.52
N ASP A 108 -3.00 -10.66 -8.58
CA ASP A 108 -3.96 -11.69 -8.96
C ASP A 108 -5.13 -11.77 -7.99
N MET A 109 -4.88 -11.70 -6.69
CA MET A 109 -5.93 -11.61 -5.68
C MET A 109 -6.84 -10.40 -5.92
N LEU A 110 -6.25 -9.22 -6.15
CA LEU A 110 -7.03 -8.01 -6.43
C LEU A 110 -7.83 -8.13 -7.74
N ASN A 111 -7.31 -8.79 -8.78
CA ASN A 111 -8.07 -9.09 -10.00
C ASN A 111 -9.29 -9.97 -9.72
N LEU A 112 -9.12 -11.00 -8.89
CA LEU A 112 -10.21 -11.90 -8.51
C LEU A 112 -11.27 -11.16 -7.68
N VAL A 113 -10.86 -10.32 -6.73
CA VAL A 113 -11.78 -9.47 -5.97
C VAL A 113 -12.59 -8.58 -6.92
N ASP A 114 -11.93 -7.90 -7.87
CA ASP A 114 -12.58 -7.02 -8.84
C ASP A 114 -13.67 -7.78 -9.63
N ALA A 115 -13.31 -8.95 -10.17
CA ALA A 115 -14.24 -9.79 -10.92
C ALA A 115 -15.42 -10.27 -10.05
N THR A 116 -15.16 -10.75 -8.83
CA THR A 116 -16.23 -11.24 -7.93
C THR A 116 -17.15 -10.15 -7.40
N THR A 117 -16.67 -8.91 -7.35
CA THR A 117 -17.46 -7.73 -6.95
C THR A 117 -18.08 -7.04 -8.17
N ASN A 118 -18.12 -7.70 -9.34
CA ASN A 118 -18.64 -7.17 -10.59
C ASN A 118 -18.05 -5.79 -10.94
N TYR A 119 -16.75 -5.63 -10.71
CA TYR A 119 -16.00 -4.42 -11.00
C TYR A 119 -16.46 -3.17 -10.23
N GLN A 120 -17.16 -3.36 -9.11
CA GLN A 120 -17.62 -2.25 -8.26
C GLN A 120 -16.47 -1.41 -7.69
N TYR A 121 -15.29 -2.02 -7.48
CA TYR A 121 -14.14 -1.39 -6.82
C TYR A 121 -12.92 -1.22 -7.72
N SER A 122 -13.09 -1.26 -9.05
CA SER A 122 -11.97 -1.27 -9.99
C SER A 122 -11.02 -0.08 -9.86
N GLU A 123 -11.54 1.12 -9.52
CA GLU A 123 -10.70 2.30 -9.30
C GLU A 123 -9.77 2.13 -8.09
N SER A 124 -10.33 1.73 -6.94
CA SER A 124 -9.59 1.46 -5.71
C SER A 124 -8.58 0.32 -5.88
N ILE A 125 -8.95 -0.71 -6.63
CA ILE A 125 -8.08 -1.83 -6.98
C ILE A 125 -6.93 -1.37 -7.89
N ALA A 126 -7.21 -0.57 -8.92
CA ALA A 126 -6.19 -0.02 -9.80
C ALA A 126 -5.23 0.90 -9.04
N TYR A 127 -5.75 1.74 -8.14
CA TYR A 127 -4.94 2.53 -7.22
C TYR A 127 -3.98 1.64 -6.43
N ARG A 128 -4.49 0.58 -5.79
CA ARG A 128 -3.67 -0.31 -4.95
C ARG A 128 -2.62 -1.07 -5.76
N LYS A 129 -2.97 -1.59 -6.94
CA LYS A 129 -2.02 -2.24 -7.86
C LYS A 129 -0.86 -1.30 -8.22
N ASN A 130 -1.15 -0.02 -8.47
CA ASN A 130 -0.09 0.95 -8.78
C ASN A 130 0.82 1.25 -7.59
N VAL A 131 0.28 1.35 -6.37
CA VAL A 131 1.09 1.44 -5.14
C VAL A 131 2.04 0.23 -5.05
N MET A 132 1.50 -0.97 -5.26
CA MET A 132 2.24 -2.22 -5.20
C MET A 132 3.36 -2.28 -6.25
N LEU A 133 3.06 -1.99 -7.51
CA LEU A 133 4.05 -1.98 -8.59
C LEU A 133 5.14 -0.93 -8.35
N LYS A 134 4.78 0.26 -7.87
CA LYS A 134 5.74 1.30 -7.49
C LYS A 134 6.71 0.80 -6.41
N ASP A 135 6.21 0.12 -5.37
CA ASP A 135 7.05 -0.39 -4.29
C ASP A 135 7.98 -1.52 -4.77
N LEU A 136 7.45 -2.44 -5.58
CA LEU A 136 8.22 -3.52 -6.20
C LEU A 136 9.36 -2.98 -7.06
N TYR A 137 9.08 -2.01 -7.93
CA TYR A 137 10.08 -1.44 -8.84
C TYR A 137 11.09 -0.54 -8.14
N GLU A 138 10.72 0.13 -7.04
CA GLU A 138 11.71 0.79 -6.17
C GLU A 138 12.67 -0.23 -5.54
N ARG A 139 12.16 -1.35 -5.00
CA ARG A 139 13.00 -2.42 -4.41
C ARG A 139 13.96 -3.02 -5.43
N GLN A 140 13.46 -3.30 -6.63
CA GLN A 140 14.26 -3.82 -7.74
C GLN A 140 15.20 -2.78 -8.37
N LYS A 141 15.11 -1.51 -7.97
CA LYS A 141 15.82 -0.39 -8.61
C LYS A 141 15.51 -0.28 -10.13
N ASN A 142 14.33 -0.74 -10.55
CA ASN A 142 13.92 -0.77 -11.94
C ASN A 142 13.27 0.56 -12.35
N VAL A 143 14.11 1.53 -12.69
CA VAL A 143 13.67 2.91 -12.97
C VAL A 143 12.80 3.01 -14.23
N LYS A 144 13.00 2.16 -15.22
CA LYS A 144 12.18 2.15 -16.45
C LYS A 144 10.73 1.80 -16.12
N LYS A 145 10.51 0.69 -15.40
CA LYS A 145 9.16 0.26 -15.01
C LYS A 145 8.53 1.21 -13.99
N LEU A 146 9.31 1.72 -13.03
CA LEU A 146 8.84 2.74 -12.09
C LEU A 146 8.38 4.02 -12.81
N TYR A 147 9.13 4.47 -13.83
CA TYR A 147 8.73 5.62 -14.64
C TYR A 147 7.40 5.39 -15.34
N GLN A 148 7.19 4.21 -15.93
CA GLN A 148 5.91 3.86 -16.58
C GLN A 148 4.74 4.04 -15.60
N VAL A 149 4.82 3.40 -14.43
CA VAL A 149 3.78 3.51 -13.39
C VAL A 149 3.55 4.96 -12.97
N LEU A 150 4.59 5.77 -12.76
CA LEU A 150 4.44 7.15 -12.27
C LEU A 150 3.89 8.15 -13.31
N MET A 151 3.99 7.82 -14.59
CA MET A 151 3.57 8.68 -15.71
C MET A 151 2.19 8.31 -16.27
N GLU A 152 1.64 7.15 -15.89
CA GLU A 152 0.25 6.83 -16.15
C GLU A 152 -0.69 7.89 -15.53
N LYS A 153 -1.85 8.12 -16.13
CA LYS A 153 -2.86 9.07 -15.62
C LYS A 153 -3.90 8.32 -14.79
N THR A 154 -3.55 7.98 -13.56
CA THR A 154 -4.42 7.25 -12.62
C THR A 154 -4.66 8.08 -11.36
N GLU A 155 -5.67 7.73 -10.57
CA GLU A 155 -5.92 8.36 -9.27
C GLU A 155 -4.65 8.34 -8.40
N PHE A 156 -3.96 7.19 -8.35
CA PHE A 156 -2.69 7.03 -7.64
C PHE A 156 -1.63 8.03 -8.10
N THR A 157 -1.34 8.10 -9.39
CA THR A 157 -0.26 8.96 -9.87
C THR A 157 -0.61 10.44 -9.75
N ASN A 158 -1.90 10.80 -9.84
CA ASN A 158 -2.37 12.17 -9.64
C ASN A 158 -2.24 12.59 -8.17
N SER A 159 -2.34 11.65 -7.23
CA SER A 159 -2.10 11.92 -5.81
C SER A 159 -0.63 12.24 -5.47
N ILE A 160 0.31 11.90 -6.35
CA ILE A 160 1.74 12.13 -6.16
C ILE A 160 2.15 13.44 -6.86
N SER A 161 2.66 14.39 -6.08
CA SER A 161 3.18 15.65 -6.64
C SER A 161 4.38 15.42 -7.57
N PHE A 162 4.51 16.27 -8.60
CA PHE A 162 5.62 16.17 -9.55
C PHE A 162 7.02 16.13 -8.90
N PRO A 163 7.36 16.98 -7.91
CA PRO A 163 8.65 16.89 -7.21
C PRO A 163 8.86 15.53 -6.54
N LYS A 164 7.78 14.93 -6.02
CA LYS A 164 7.85 13.62 -5.39
C LYS A 164 8.07 12.50 -6.42
N LYS A 165 7.44 12.57 -7.60
CA LYS A 165 7.70 11.64 -8.71
C LYS A 165 9.17 11.65 -9.12
N VAL A 166 9.74 12.85 -9.31
CA VAL A 166 11.17 13.03 -9.62
C VAL A 166 12.04 12.43 -8.51
N TYR A 167 11.75 12.73 -7.25
CA TYR A 167 12.48 12.16 -6.11
C TYR A 167 12.49 10.62 -6.11
N LEU A 168 11.35 9.97 -6.36
CA LEU A 168 11.24 8.51 -6.40
C LEU A 168 12.12 7.91 -7.50
N LEU A 169 12.12 8.53 -8.69
CA LEU A 169 12.96 8.08 -9.82
C LEU A 169 14.46 8.20 -9.52
N ILE A 170 14.90 9.32 -8.92
CA ILE A 170 16.31 9.51 -8.57
C ILE A 170 16.70 8.49 -7.47
N ARG A 171 15.84 8.30 -6.45
CA ARG A 171 16.08 7.36 -5.34
C ARG A 171 16.19 5.91 -5.81
N ALA A 172 15.42 5.51 -6.82
CA ALA A 172 15.52 4.16 -7.38
C ALA A 172 16.89 3.92 -8.08
N LYS A 173 17.50 4.97 -8.65
CA LYS A 173 18.85 4.90 -9.27
C LYS A 173 20.00 5.04 -8.27
N LEU A 174 19.86 5.91 -7.28
CA LEU A 174 20.92 6.31 -6.36
C LEU A 174 20.53 5.97 -4.92
N PRO A 175 21.41 5.37 -4.09
CA PRO A 175 21.19 5.22 -2.66
C PRO A 175 21.26 6.60 -1.98
N ILE A 176 20.20 7.37 -2.10
CA ILE A 176 20.04 8.70 -1.52
C ILE A 176 19.87 8.52 -0.01
N THR A 177 20.91 8.82 0.77
CA THR A 177 20.81 8.92 2.24
C THR A 177 19.90 10.08 2.66
N GLU A 178 19.36 10.06 3.89
CA GLU A 178 18.48 11.12 4.44
C GLU A 178 19.01 12.55 4.25
N ARG A 179 20.33 12.75 4.21
CA ARG A 179 20.98 14.05 3.92
C ARG A 179 20.62 14.63 2.54
N HIS A 180 20.42 13.79 1.54
CA HIS A 180 20.09 14.19 0.17
C HIS A 180 18.58 14.47 -0.01
N ARG A 181 17.75 14.03 0.94
CA ARG A 181 16.30 14.21 0.97
C ARG A 181 15.91 15.70 1.03
N TYR A 182 16.61 16.49 1.84
CA TYR A 182 16.46 17.94 1.94
C TYR A 182 16.85 18.68 0.65
N LEU A 183 17.87 18.20 -0.05
CA LEU A 183 18.38 18.84 -1.27
C LEU A 183 17.39 18.72 -2.44
N ILE A 184 16.75 17.56 -2.60
CA ILE A 184 15.86 17.27 -3.73
C ILE A 184 14.43 17.80 -3.52
N LEU A 185 13.91 17.77 -2.28
CA LEU A 185 12.55 18.22 -1.97
C LEU A 185 12.41 19.74 -1.83
N HIS A 186 13.52 20.48 -1.71
CA HIS A 186 13.56 21.94 -1.70
C HIS A 186 14.34 22.49 -2.91
N PRO A 187 13.78 22.44 -4.12
CA PRO A 187 14.49 22.74 -5.38
C PRO A 187 15.05 24.18 -5.46
N LYS A 188 14.56 25.11 -4.61
CA LYS A 188 15.04 26.49 -4.57
C LYS A 188 16.55 26.60 -4.27
N THR A 189 17.14 25.67 -3.53
CA THR A 189 18.59 25.70 -3.24
C THR A 189 19.44 25.02 -4.31
N ILE A 190 18.95 23.98 -4.99
CA ILE A 190 19.69 23.33 -6.09
C ILE A 190 19.67 24.20 -7.35
N VAL A 191 18.51 24.73 -7.76
CA VAL A 191 18.43 25.61 -8.93
C VAL A 191 19.28 26.86 -8.70
N ALA A 192 19.25 27.45 -7.51
CA ALA A 192 20.11 28.59 -7.17
C ALA A 192 21.62 28.25 -7.15
N LYS A 193 22.01 27.07 -6.65
CA LYS A 193 23.42 26.63 -6.65
C LYS A 193 23.91 26.24 -8.05
N PHE A 194 23.06 25.62 -8.86
CA PHE A 194 23.39 25.24 -10.24
C PHE A 194 23.51 26.49 -11.12
N VAL A 195 22.58 27.45 -11.02
CA VAL A 195 22.64 28.75 -11.72
C VAL A 195 23.87 29.57 -11.31
N ARG A 196 24.32 29.50 -10.04
CA ARG A 196 25.57 30.14 -9.58
C ARG A 196 26.82 29.47 -10.12
N LYS A 197 26.80 28.16 -10.35
CA LYS A 197 27.95 27.38 -10.84
C LYS A 197 28.12 27.47 -12.35
N VAL A 198 27.05 27.73 -13.10
CA VAL A 198 27.07 27.95 -14.55
C VAL A 198 27.38 29.42 -14.93
N ARG A 199 27.31 30.36 -13.96
CA ARG A 199 27.69 31.77 -14.12
C ARG A 199 29.14 32.10 -13.68
N LYS A 200 29.96 31.09 -13.39
CA LYS A 200 31.40 31.21 -13.21
C LYS A 200 32.08 30.42 -14.32
#